data_AF-A0A7S3R9C2-F1
#
_entry.id   AF-A0A7S3R9C2-F1
#
_cell.length_a   1.000
_cell.length_b   1.000
_cell.length_c   1.000
_cell.angle_alpha   90.00
_cell.angle_beta   90.00
_cell.angle_gamma   90.00
#
_symmetry.space_group_name_H-M   'P 1'
#
loop_
_entity.id
_entity.type
_entity.pdbx_description
1 polymer ?
#
loop_
_entity_poly.entity_id
_entity_poly.type
_entity_poly.pdbx_seq_one_letter_code
_entity_poly.pdbx_strand_id
1 'polypeptide(L)'
;MNTVQSKLDLNKSRLQVRDKRPNRERTMDDVEKQLLNQQQLISAFVEKVNRAILHLDKEMGNIDACRARLMADLKDKANAVEVDTGVLAIGPEGGSEELALRRKQNSILKTPQTWARSSTDNINSARHQIADSTRLRKAIRHIIYNSRQAEHETARMLNTSMMAKLGSTSYLKEDLDRQLAEVREEQHKAEHQRRKLAAALEAKRGPLMQSKERYEMRKARPDREAVQDDVERALAREIAHLHAVTAQINHKANAIDKELENLEIAAATIEDNIRDKEDALASDRKMVLLDGRSGLNTPPPSSIASYPSTQLSAAKTQTLRRIGDLEGELSSAKREREMLENSIMQLKSTLRV
;
A
#
# COMPACT_ATOMS: atom_id res chain seq x y z
N MET A 1 6.35 12.02 13.23
CA MET A 1 6.65 12.18 11.79
C MET A 1 7.50 11.03 11.24
N ASN A 2 8.53 10.54 11.94
CA ASN A 2 9.41 9.45 11.46
C ASN A 2 8.69 8.18 10.96
N THR A 3 7.59 7.75 11.59
CA THR A 3 6.91 6.51 11.22
C THR A 3 6.11 6.59 9.92
N VAL A 4 5.49 7.74 9.60
CA VAL A 4 4.73 7.90 8.36
C VAL A 4 5.67 8.09 7.17
N GLN A 5 6.74 8.87 7.37
CA GLN A 5 7.78 9.05 6.37
C GLN A 5 8.43 7.70 6.01
N SER A 6 8.77 6.89 7.01
CA SER A 6 9.28 5.53 6.80
C SER A 6 8.35 4.65 5.96
N LYS A 7 7.02 4.75 6.12
CA LYS A 7 6.05 4.01 5.31
C LYS A 7 6.00 4.49 3.86
N LEU A 8 6.06 5.81 3.64
CA LEU A 8 6.15 6.40 2.30
C LEU A 8 7.45 5.97 1.60
N ASP A 9 8.56 6.00 2.32
CA ASP A 9 9.87 5.62 1.78
C ASP A 9 9.92 4.12 1.47
N LEU A 10 9.35 3.28 2.33
CA LEU A 10 9.18 1.85 2.06
C LEU A 10 8.39 1.60 0.76
N ASN A 11 7.27 2.30 0.57
CA ASN A 11 6.45 2.15 -0.63
C ASN A 11 7.21 2.64 -1.89
N LYS A 12 7.91 3.77 -1.80
CA LYS A 12 8.80 4.25 -2.88
C LYS A 12 9.89 3.22 -3.21
N SER A 13 10.54 2.64 -2.20
CA SER A 13 11.55 1.60 -2.42
C SER A 13 10.97 0.35 -3.09
N ARG A 14 9.72 -0.02 -2.76
CA ARG A 14 9.02 -1.13 -3.42
C ARG A 14 8.78 -0.85 -4.89
N LEU A 15 8.28 0.34 -5.23
CA LEU A 15 8.12 0.77 -6.63
C LEU A 15 9.47 0.78 -7.38
N GLN A 16 10.53 1.30 -6.77
CA GLN A 16 11.87 1.31 -7.36
C GLN A 16 12.45 -0.08 -7.61
N VAL A 17 12.18 -1.05 -6.72
CA VAL A 17 12.59 -2.44 -6.93
C VAL A 17 11.81 -3.06 -8.09
N ARG A 18 10.50 -2.81 -8.16
CA ARG A 18 9.63 -3.30 -9.25
C ARG A 18 9.99 -2.71 -10.61
N ASP A 19 10.49 -1.48 -10.63
CA ASP A 19 10.92 -0.79 -11.85
C ASP A 19 12.08 -1.52 -12.56
N LYS A 20 12.83 -2.33 -11.82
CA LYS A 20 13.97 -3.13 -12.32
C LYS A 20 13.56 -4.45 -12.97
N ARG A 21 12.27 -4.79 -13.01
CA ARG A 21 11.80 -6.00 -13.70
C ARG A 21 12.14 -5.94 -15.19
N PRO A 22 12.37 -7.08 -15.85
CA PRO A 22 12.54 -7.13 -17.30
C PRO A 22 11.36 -6.47 -18.04
N ASN A 23 11.61 -5.89 -19.21
CA ASN A 23 10.58 -5.13 -19.94
C ASN A 23 9.31 -5.95 -20.23
N ARG A 24 9.46 -7.24 -20.57
CA ARG A 24 8.32 -8.14 -20.82
C ARG A 24 7.49 -8.43 -19.56
N GLU A 25 8.10 -8.25 -18.39
CA GLU A 25 7.50 -8.50 -17.08
C GLU A 25 6.86 -7.24 -16.47
N ARG A 26 7.17 -6.06 -16.99
CA ARG A 26 6.63 -4.78 -16.49
C ARG A 26 5.19 -4.60 -16.96
N THR A 27 4.25 -5.01 -16.13
CA THR A 27 2.81 -4.86 -16.36
C THR A 27 2.14 -4.06 -15.24
N MET A 28 1.05 -3.37 -15.59
CA MET A 28 0.13 -2.71 -14.65
C MET A 28 -0.75 -3.74 -13.94
N ASP A 29 -0.10 -4.60 -13.16
CA ASP A 29 -0.76 -5.62 -12.34
C ASP A 29 -1.33 -5.03 -11.04
N ASP A 30 -2.01 -5.88 -10.27
CA ASP A 30 -2.67 -5.43 -9.05
C ASP A 30 -1.67 -4.99 -7.98
N VAL A 31 -0.43 -5.49 -7.99
CA VAL A 31 0.62 -5.02 -7.08
C VAL A 31 0.95 -3.55 -7.36
N GLU A 32 1.16 -3.18 -8.62
CA GLU A 32 1.41 -1.79 -9.01
C GLU A 32 0.27 -0.88 -8.57
N LYS A 33 -0.98 -1.27 -8.87
CA LYS A 33 -2.17 -0.50 -8.49
C LYS A 33 -2.25 -0.32 -6.98
N GLN A 34 -2.00 -1.37 -6.20
CA GLN A 34 -2.04 -1.30 -4.74
C GLN A 34 -0.91 -0.47 -4.14
N LEU A 35 0.29 -0.48 -4.73
CA LEU A 35 1.40 0.40 -4.32
C LEU A 35 1.05 1.87 -4.53
N LEU A 36 0.51 2.21 -5.71
CA LEU A 36 0.07 3.57 -6.03
C LEU A 36 -1.08 4.02 -5.12
N ASN A 37 -2.07 3.16 -4.90
CA ASN A 37 -3.19 3.41 -3.98
C ASN A 37 -2.69 3.65 -2.55
N GLN A 38 -1.78 2.81 -2.06
CA GLN A 38 -1.18 2.98 -0.73
C GLN A 38 -0.41 4.30 -0.62
N GLN A 39 0.33 4.70 -1.66
CA GLN A 39 1.08 5.96 -1.70
C GLN A 39 0.15 7.17 -1.61
N GLN A 40 -0.92 7.17 -2.40
CA GLN A 40 -1.93 8.23 -2.39
C GLN A 40 -2.65 8.29 -1.04
N LEU A 41 -3.05 7.15 -0.48
CA LEU A 41 -3.76 7.08 0.80
C LEU A 41 -2.93 7.64 1.96
N ILE A 42 -1.65 7.24 2.05
CA ILE A 42 -0.76 7.73 3.11
C ILE A 42 -0.51 9.24 2.94
N SER A 43 -0.32 9.72 1.71
CA SER A 43 -0.12 11.14 1.43
C SER A 43 -1.36 11.97 1.81
N ALA A 44 -2.55 11.54 1.40
CA ALA A 44 -3.81 12.17 1.77
C ALA A 44 -4.07 12.15 3.29
N PHE A 45 -3.60 11.10 3.99
CA PHE A 45 -3.67 11.04 5.45
C PHE A 45 -2.77 12.10 6.10
N VAL A 46 -1.52 12.25 5.65
CA VAL A 46 -0.60 13.29 6.15
C VAL A 46 -1.23 14.68 6.00
N GLU A 47 -1.81 14.99 4.84
CA GLU A 47 -2.49 16.27 4.62
C GLU A 47 -3.69 16.48 5.53
N LYS A 48 -4.51 15.44 5.77
CA LYS A 48 -5.65 15.51 6.70
C LYS A 48 -5.20 15.75 8.13
N VAL A 49 -4.12 15.10 8.58
CA VAL A 49 -3.55 15.29 9.91
C VAL A 49 -2.98 16.70 10.06
N ASN A 50 -2.22 17.19 9.07
CA ASN A 50 -1.67 18.55 9.11
C ASN A 50 -2.78 19.61 9.17
N ARG A 51 -3.87 19.45 8.39
CA ARG A 51 -5.05 20.32 8.50
C ARG A 51 -5.72 20.24 9.88
N ALA A 52 -5.82 19.06 10.46
CA ALA A 52 -6.37 18.88 11.80
C ALA A 52 -5.50 19.54 12.89
N ILE A 53 -4.17 19.50 12.76
CA ILE A 53 -3.23 20.20 13.65
C ILE A 53 -3.45 21.71 13.56
N LEU A 54 -3.49 22.28 12.35
CA LEU A 54 -3.75 23.71 12.16
C LEU A 54 -5.09 24.14 12.77
N HIS A 55 -6.13 23.30 12.65
CA HIS A 55 -7.42 23.58 13.27
C HIS A 55 -7.38 23.48 14.80
N LEU A 56 -6.58 22.56 15.37
CA LEU A 56 -6.37 22.49 16.81
C LEU A 56 -5.62 23.69 17.34
N ASP A 57 -4.57 24.15 16.66
CA ASP A 57 -3.80 25.32 17.07
C ASP A 57 -4.66 26.58 17.09
N LYS A 58 -5.53 26.75 16.07
CA LYS A 58 -6.52 27.83 16.03
C LYS A 58 -7.51 27.75 17.19
N GLU A 59 -8.06 26.57 17.46
CA GLU A 59 -9.01 26.38 18.57
C GLU A 59 -8.34 26.60 19.94
N MET A 60 -7.07 26.20 20.11
CA MET A 60 -6.30 26.50 21.32
C MET A 60 -6.20 28.01 21.53
N GLY A 61 -5.87 28.77 20.49
CA GLY A 61 -5.85 30.24 20.55
C GLY A 61 -7.21 30.84 20.93
N ASN A 62 -8.31 30.32 20.39
CA ASN A 62 -9.67 30.78 20.72
C ASN A 62 -10.03 30.51 22.18
N ILE A 63 -9.69 29.31 22.70
CA ILE A 63 -9.91 28.93 24.09
C ILE A 63 -9.07 29.79 25.02
N ASP A 64 -7.80 30.06 24.69
CA ASP A 64 -6.93 30.92 25.48
C ASP A 64 -7.44 32.35 25.56
N ALA A 65 -7.91 32.91 24.45
CA ALA A 65 -8.54 34.22 24.42
C ALA A 65 -9.84 34.25 25.24
N CYS A 66 -10.65 33.18 25.18
CA CYS A 66 -11.85 33.06 26.00
C CYS A 66 -11.53 32.97 27.50
N ARG A 67 -10.49 32.19 27.85
CA ARG A 67 -9.99 32.04 29.22
C ARG A 67 -9.51 33.39 29.77
N ALA A 68 -8.72 34.13 28.99
CA ALA A 68 -8.25 35.45 29.39
C ALA A 68 -9.41 36.43 29.66
N ARG A 69 -10.44 36.44 28.81
CA ARG A 69 -11.65 37.25 29.01
C ARG A 69 -12.43 36.87 30.27
N LEU A 70 -12.56 35.58 30.56
CA LEU A 70 -13.21 35.11 31.79
C LEU A 70 -12.40 35.47 33.03
N MET A 71 -11.08 35.32 33.00
CA MET A 71 -10.20 35.66 34.12
C MET A 71 -10.23 37.17 34.41
N ALA A 72 -10.26 38.01 33.37
CA ALA A 72 -10.41 39.46 33.54
C ALA A 72 -11.76 39.82 34.17
N ASP A 73 -12.88 39.27 33.64
CA ASP A 73 -14.22 39.52 34.23
C ASP A 73 -14.27 39.02 35.69
N LEU A 74 -13.73 37.83 35.99
CA LEU A 74 -13.68 37.31 37.35
C LEU A 74 -12.87 38.22 38.29
N LYS A 75 -11.72 38.72 37.84
CA LYS A 75 -10.88 39.65 38.62
C LYS A 75 -11.61 40.95 38.92
N ASP A 76 -12.26 41.54 37.90
CA ASP A 76 -13.01 42.77 38.06
C ASP A 76 -14.19 42.59 39.02
N LYS A 77 -14.88 41.45 38.96
CA LYS A 77 -15.98 41.12 39.89
C LYS A 77 -15.47 40.88 41.32
N ALA A 78 -14.34 40.20 41.49
CA ALA A 78 -13.73 39.99 42.81
C ALA A 78 -13.33 41.33 43.46
N ASN A 79 -12.68 42.21 42.70
CA ASN A 79 -12.34 43.56 43.16
C ASN A 79 -13.59 44.39 43.48
N ALA A 80 -14.66 44.28 42.67
CA ALA A 80 -15.92 44.97 42.95
C ALA A 80 -16.54 44.49 44.29
N VAL A 81 -16.58 43.17 44.53
CA VAL A 81 -17.07 42.61 45.80
C VAL A 81 -16.23 43.08 46.99
N GLU A 82 -14.91 43.13 46.86
CA GLU A 82 -14.02 43.64 47.91
C GLU A 82 -14.29 45.11 48.23
N VAL A 83 -14.38 45.96 47.20
CA VAL A 83 -14.71 47.38 47.37
C VAL A 83 -16.09 47.56 48.01
N ASP A 84 -17.11 46.86 47.51
CA ASP A 84 -18.48 46.98 48.03
C ASP A 84 -18.58 46.47 49.48
N THR A 85 -17.79 45.45 49.84
CA THR A 85 -17.67 44.96 51.23
C THR A 85 -16.99 46.02 52.12
N GLY A 86 -15.95 46.68 51.62
CA GLY A 86 -15.29 47.79 52.31
C GLY A 86 -16.22 48.99 52.53
N VAL A 87 -17.03 49.34 51.51
CA VAL A 87 -18.05 50.39 51.61
C VAL A 87 -19.08 50.05 52.69
N LEU A 88 -19.54 48.80 52.74
CA LEU A 88 -20.48 48.32 53.76
C LEU A 88 -19.90 48.40 55.19
N ALA A 89 -18.59 48.30 55.34
CA ALA A 89 -17.90 48.36 56.63
C ALA A 89 -17.66 49.79 57.16
N ILE A 90 -17.98 50.84 56.39
CA ILE A 90 -17.83 52.23 56.82
C ILE A 90 -18.93 52.59 57.83
N GLY A 91 -18.52 52.87 59.07
CA GLY A 91 -19.41 53.34 60.15
C GLY A 91 -19.79 54.84 60.03
N PRO A 92 -20.79 55.30 60.79
CA PRO A 92 -21.35 56.65 60.69
C PRO A 92 -20.38 57.78 61.08
N GLU A 93 -19.25 57.48 61.73
CA GLU A 93 -18.28 58.50 62.20
C GLU A 93 -17.25 58.94 61.13
N GLY A 94 -17.20 58.29 59.96
CA GLY A 94 -16.49 58.77 58.77
C GLY A 94 -14.95 58.84 58.88
N GLY A 95 -14.23 58.22 57.93
CA GLY A 95 -12.79 58.45 57.79
C GLY A 95 -12.51 59.87 57.28
N SER A 96 -11.92 60.71 58.13
CA SER A 96 -11.49 62.07 57.80
C SER A 96 -10.26 62.06 56.89
N GLU A 97 -10.47 62.02 55.58
CA GLU A 97 -9.49 62.50 54.62
C GLU A 97 -10.23 63.06 53.40
N GLU A 98 -9.81 64.22 52.90
CA GLU A 98 -10.42 64.94 51.78
C GLU A 98 -10.19 64.16 50.47
N LEU A 99 -10.92 63.06 50.32
CA LEU A 99 -10.86 62.18 49.16
C LEU A 99 -11.54 62.89 47.99
N ALA A 100 -10.77 63.15 46.94
CA ALA A 100 -11.29 63.71 45.71
C ALA A 100 -12.49 62.88 45.22
N LEU A 101 -13.69 63.47 45.27
CA LEU A 101 -14.96 62.91 44.74
C LEU A 101 -14.94 62.70 43.20
N ARG A 102 -13.78 62.90 42.56
CA ARG A 102 -13.61 62.75 41.13
C ARG A 102 -13.44 61.28 40.76
N ARG A 103 -14.42 60.78 40.01
CA ARG A 103 -14.30 59.53 39.26
C ARG A 103 -13.07 59.60 38.32
N LYS A 104 -12.38 58.47 38.13
CA LYS A 104 -11.33 58.35 37.10
C LYS A 104 -11.85 58.87 35.74
N GLN A 105 -11.09 59.76 35.12
CA GLN A 105 -11.36 60.32 33.80
C GLN A 105 -11.52 59.16 32.78
N ASN A 106 -12.53 59.23 31.90
CA ASN A 106 -12.86 58.24 30.84
C ASN A 106 -13.56 56.93 31.27
N SER A 107 -14.18 56.85 32.46
CA SER A 107 -15.00 55.69 32.83
C SER A 107 -16.44 55.80 32.27
N ILE A 108 -16.78 54.95 31.29
CA ILE A 108 -18.16 54.77 30.82
C ILE A 108 -18.90 53.87 31.82
N LEU A 109 -19.95 54.41 32.45
CA LEU A 109 -20.78 53.63 33.37
C LEU A 109 -21.62 52.60 32.61
N LYS A 110 -21.60 51.36 33.10
CA LYS A 110 -22.54 50.32 32.66
C LYS A 110 -23.84 50.46 33.45
N THR A 111 -24.97 50.25 32.78
CA THR A 111 -26.25 50.04 33.46
C THR A 111 -26.30 48.61 34.04
N PRO A 112 -27.09 48.32 35.08
CA PRO A 112 -27.24 46.97 35.62
C PRO A 112 -27.58 45.93 34.52
N GLN A 113 -28.41 46.32 33.56
CA GLN A 113 -28.78 45.47 32.42
C GLN A 113 -27.59 45.18 31.50
N THR A 114 -26.79 46.20 31.14
CA THR A 114 -25.62 46.01 30.26
C THR A 114 -24.48 45.29 30.97
N TRP A 115 -24.34 45.45 32.29
CA TRP A 115 -23.41 44.69 33.13
C TRP A 115 -23.77 43.21 33.19
N ALA A 116 -25.03 42.88 33.48
CA ALA A 116 -25.49 41.48 33.56
C ALA A 116 -25.40 40.79 32.20
N ARG A 117 -25.77 41.50 31.12
CA ARG A 117 -25.62 41.02 29.75
C ARG A 117 -24.15 40.75 29.39
N SER A 118 -23.24 41.66 29.73
CA SER A 118 -21.79 41.48 29.46
C SER A 118 -21.23 40.19 30.06
N SER A 119 -21.59 39.85 31.30
CA SER A 119 -21.13 38.59 31.91
C SER A 119 -21.85 37.37 31.34
N THR A 120 -23.15 37.48 31.04
CA THR A 120 -23.92 36.41 30.38
C THR A 120 -23.35 36.08 29.00
N ASP A 121 -23.02 37.08 28.20
CA ASP A 121 -22.42 36.93 26.88
C ASP A 121 -21.02 36.29 26.98
N ASN A 122 -20.22 36.66 27.99
CA ASN A 122 -18.91 36.04 28.25
C ASN A 122 -19.03 34.54 28.59
N ILE A 123 -19.99 34.17 29.45
CA ILE A 123 -20.28 32.78 29.81
C ILE A 123 -20.79 31.99 28.60
N ASN A 124 -21.69 32.57 27.80
CA ASN A 124 -22.22 31.92 26.60
C ASN A 124 -21.12 31.72 25.55
N SER A 125 -20.23 32.69 25.36
CA SER A 125 -19.04 32.57 24.51
C SER A 125 -18.18 31.38 24.95
N ALA A 126 -17.93 31.23 26.25
CA ALA A 126 -17.17 30.10 26.78
C ALA A 126 -17.84 28.74 26.55
N ARG A 127 -19.16 28.66 26.77
CA ARG A 127 -19.94 27.44 26.47
C ARG A 127 -19.86 27.05 25.00
N HIS A 128 -19.91 28.04 24.10
CA HIS A 128 -19.75 27.81 22.67
C HIS A 128 -18.37 27.24 22.33
N GLN A 129 -17.29 27.84 22.86
CA GLN A 129 -15.92 27.34 22.65
C GLN A 129 -15.73 25.90 23.16
N ILE A 130 -16.33 25.54 24.31
CA ILE A 130 -16.29 24.18 24.84
C ILE A 130 -17.00 23.19 23.90
N ALA A 131 -18.16 23.57 23.36
CA ALA A 131 -18.92 22.74 22.44
C ALA A 131 -18.14 22.51 21.13
N ASP A 132 -17.57 23.57 20.56
CA ASP A 132 -16.77 23.50 19.33
C ASP A 132 -15.51 22.65 19.50
N SER A 133 -14.77 22.86 20.58
CA SER A 133 -13.60 22.04 20.92
C SER A 133 -13.96 20.56 21.07
N THR A 134 -15.11 20.25 21.68
CA THR A 134 -15.58 18.87 21.86
C THR A 134 -15.93 18.23 20.52
N ARG A 135 -16.61 18.97 19.64
CA ARG A 135 -16.94 18.53 18.28
C ARG A 135 -15.67 18.27 17.46
N LEU A 136 -14.70 19.18 17.50
CA LEU A 136 -13.43 19.02 16.80
C LEU A 136 -12.67 17.78 17.29
N ARG A 137 -12.52 17.61 18.60
CA ARG A 137 -11.85 16.41 19.17
C ARG A 137 -12.54 15.11 18.77
N LYS A 138 -13.87 15.10 18.63
CA LYS A 138 -14.62 13.93 18.12
C LYS A 138 -14.32 13.68 16.64
N ALA A 139 -14.35 14.71 15.80
CA ALA A 139 -14.05 14.61 14.38
C ALA A 139 -12.62 14.10 14.12
N ILE A 140 -11.63 14.61 14.85
CA ILE A 140 -10.22 14.18 14.74
C ILE A 140 -10.06 12.71 15.12
N ARG A 141 -10.69 12.26 16.23
CA ARG A 141 -10.68 10.85 16.62
C ARG A 141 -11.24 9.95 15.51
N HIS A 142 -12.32 10.38 14.86
CA HIS A 142 -12.93 9.63 13.76
C HIS A 142 -12.01 9.55 12.53
N ILE A 143 -11.36 10.66 12.15
CA ILE A 143 -10.39 10.67 11.03
C ILE A 143 -9.24 9.70 11.32
N ILE A 144 -8.64 9.75 12.51
CA ILE A 144 -7.54 8.86 12.89
C ILE A 144 -7.97 7.40 12.84
N TYR A 145 -9.16 7.09 13.37
CA TYR A 145 -9.70 5.72 13.37
C TYR A 145 -9.90 5.20 11.94
N ASN A 146 -10.61 5.95 11.10
CA ASN A 146 -10.90 5.54 9.72
C ASN A 146 -9.62 5.40 8.90
N SER A 147 -8.67 6.32 9.05
CA SER A 147 -7.40 6.25 8.34
C SER A 147 -6.58 5.04 8.75
N ARG A 148 -6.60 4.65 10.02
CA ARG A 148 -5.93 3.42 10.49
C ARG A 148 -6.57 2.17 9.90
N GLN A 149 -7.90 2.11 9.83
CA GLN A 149 -8.60 0.98 9.20
C GLN A 149 -8.26 0.87 7.72
N ALA A 150 -8.30 2.01 7.00
CA ALA A 150 -7.96 2.06 5.59
C ALA A 150 -6.49 1.68 5.33
N GLU A 151 -5.57 2.13 6.19
CA GLU A 151 -4.16 1.74 6.09
C GLU A 151 -3.95 0.24 6.26
N HIS A 152 -4.60 -0.36 7.27
CA HIS A 152 -4.53 -1.79 7.54
C HIS A 152 -5.08 -2.61 6.37
N GLU A 153 -6.25 -2.23 5.85
CA GLU A 153 -6.87 -2.92 4.72
C GLU A 153 -5.99 -2.83 3.47
N THR A 154 -5.50 -1.65 3.13
CA THR A 154 -4.61 -1.47 1.97
C THR A 154 -3.31 -2.25 2.13
N ALA A 155 -2.72 -2.30 3.33
CA ALA A 155 -1.52 -3.10 3.59
C ALA A 155 -1.79 -4.61 3.43
N ARG A 156 -2.95 -5.09 3.91
CA ARG A 156 -3.39 -6.49 3.75
C ARG A 156 -3.62 -6.84 2.29
N MET A 157 -4.35 -6.00 1.56
CA MET A 157 -4.61 -6.18 0.13
C MET A 157 -3.30 -6.21 -0.65
N LEU A 158 -2.40 -5.26 -0.40
CA LEU A 158 -1.09 -5.20 -1.04
C LEU A 158 -0.27 -6.48 -0.79
N ASN A 159 -0.18 -6.93 0.46
CA ASN A 159 0.54 -8.17 0.76
C ASN A 159 -0.08 -9.38 0.04
N THR A 160 -1.40 -9.46 0.01
CA THR A 160 -2.12 -10.53 -0.71
C THR A 160 -1.80 -10.50 -2.20
N SER A 161 -1.86 -9.33 -2.84
CA SER A 161 -1.50 -9.16 -4.25
C SER A 161 -0.03 -9.51 -4.51
N MET A 162 0.88 -9.13 -3.62
CA MET A 162 2.31 -9.46 -3.75
C MET A 162 2.55 -10.98 -3.67
N MET A 163 1.92 -11.66 -2.71
CA MET A 163 2.03 -13.12 -2.57
C MET A 163 1.41 -13.84 -3.77
N ALA A 164 0.24 -13.39 -4.22
CA ALA A 164 -0.41 -13.93 -5.41
C ALA A 164 0.47 -13.75 -6.65
N LYS A 165 1.08 -12.58 -6.84
CA LYS A 165 2.00 -12.31 -7.95
C LYS A 165 3.21 -13.24 -7.93
N LEU A 166 3.84 -13.42 -6.78
CA LEU A 166 4.95 -14.38 -6.61
C LEU A 166 4.54 -15.80 -6.99
N GLY A 167 3.36 -16.24 -6.50
CA GLY A 167 2.82 -17.56 -6.82
C GLY A 167 2.57 -17.73 -8.32
N SER A 168 1.89 -16.77 -8.96
CA SER A 168 1.61 -16.81 -10.40
C SER A 168 2.87 -16.81 -11.25
N THR A 169 3.86 -15.94 -10.93
CA THR A 169 5.12 -15.90 -11.69
C THR A 169 5.92 -17.20 -11.51
N SER A 170 5.94 -17.79 -10.30
CA SER A 170 6.59 -19.08 -10.04
C SER A 170 5.93 -20.21 -10.83
N TYR A 171 4.60 -20.27 -10.80
CA TYR A 171 3.83 -21.27 -11.55
C TYR A 171 4.11 -21.20 -13.06
N LEU A 172 4.06 -19.99 -13.63
CA LEU A 172 4.34 -19.80 -15.06
C LEU A 172 5.78 -20.18 -15.41
N LYS A 173 6.73 -19.92 -14.52
CA LYS A 173 8.13 -20.33 -14.72
C LYS A 173 8.26 -21.86 -14.71
N GLU A 174 7.64 -22.54 -13.76
CA GLU A 174 7.63 -24.01 -13.67
C GLU A 174 6.97 -24.66 -14.90
N ASP A 175 5.92 -24.03 -15.46
CA ASP A 175 5.29 -24.48 -16.70
C ASP A 175 6.24 -24.30 -17.90
N LEU A 176 6.94 -23.16 -18.00
CA LEU A 176 7.96 -22.93 -19.01
C LEU A 176 9.13 -23.93 -18.90
N ASP A 177 9.59 -24.22 -17.68
CA ASP A 177 10.65 -25.22 -17.43
C ASP A 177 10.23 -26.61 -17.93
N ARG A 178 8.95 -26.99 -17.74
CA ARG A 178 8.39 -28.25 -18.25
C ARG A 178 8.32 -28.27 -19.78
N GLN A 179 7.82 -27.18 -20.38
CA GLN A 179 7.75 -27.04 -21.84
C GLN A 179 9.14 -27.08 -22.49
N LEU A 180 10.15 -26.46 -21.86
CA LEU A 180 11.53 -26.55 -22.32
C LEU A 180 12.03 -28.01 -22.32
N ALA A 181 11.74 -28.77 -21.26
CA ALA A 181 12.12 -30.18 -21.18
C ALA A 181 11.46 -31.02 -22.30
N GLU A 182 10.18 -30.77 -22.60
CA GLU A 182 9.46 -31.42 -23.71
C GLU A 182 10.08 -31.08 -25.08
N VAL A 183 10.42 -29.81 -25.32
CA VAL A 183 11.09 -29.36 -26.55
C VAL A 183 12.47 -30.02 -26.69
N ARG A 184 13.28 -30.05 -25.61
CA ARG A 184 14.60 -30.68 -25.62
C ARG A 184 14.52 -32.20 -25.87
N GLU A 185 13.51 -32.88 -25.33
CA GLU A 185 13.27 -34.30 -25.62
C GLU A 185 12.90 -34.53 -27.09
N GLU A 186 12.06 -33.66 -27.68
CA GLU A 186 11.73 -33.77 -29.10
C GLU A 186 12.93 -33.50 -30.00
N GLN A 187 13.80 -32.54 -29.63
CA GLN A 187 15.09 -32.35 -30.31
C GLN A 187 15.93 -33.63 -30.30
N HIS A 188 16.07 -34.30 -29.15
CA HIS A 188 16.84 -35.54 -29.05
C HIS A 188 16.27 -36.65 -29.96
N LYS A 189 14.95 -36.77 -30.07
CA LYS A 189 14.30 -37.71 -31.01
C LYS A 189 14.56 -37.34 -32.46
N ALA A 190 14.44 -36.05 -32.82
CA ALA A 190 14.71 -35.57 -34.17
C ALA A 190 16.17 -35.79 -34.58
N GLU A 191 17.13 -35.54 -33.70
CA GLU A 191 18.55 -35.83 -33.93
C GLU A 191 18.81 -37.32 -34.14
N HIS A 192 18.16 -38.18 -33.36
CA HIS A 192 18.28 -39.62 -33.53
C HIS A 192 17.75 -40.07 -34.89
N GLN A 193 16.61 -39.51 -35.32
CA GLN A 193 16.05 -39.80 -36.63
C GLN A 193 16.97 -39.29 -37.76
N ARG A 194 17.57 -38.10 -37.62
CA ARG A 194 18.58 -37.57 -38.54
C ARG A 194 19.78 -38.52 -38.65
N ARG A 195 20.31 -39.03 -37.52
CA ARG A 195 21.40 -40.02 -37.51
C ARG A 195 21.03 -41.30 -38.25
N LYS A 196 19.80 -41.81 -38.07
CA LYS A 196 19.29 -42.99 -38.80
C LYS A 196 19.21 -42.75 -40.31
N LEU A 197 18.73 -41.59 -40.75
CA LEU A 197 18.67 -41.25 -42.18
C LEU A 197 20.08 -41.12 -42.78
N ALA A 198 21.02 -40.50 -42.06
CA ALA A 198 22.41 -40.42 -42.50
C ALA A 198 23.05 -41.81 -42.67
N ALA A 199 22.84 -42.72 -41.71
CA ALA A 199 23.30 -44.09 -41.80
C ALA A 199 22.65 -44.85 -42.97
N ALA A 200 21.34 -44.66 -43.19
CA ALA A 200 20.63 -45.26 -44.33
C ALA A 200 21.15 -44.74 -45.67
N LEU A 201 21.49 -43.46 -45.76
CA LEU A 201 22.07 -42.86 -46.97
C LEU A 201 23.45 -43.45 -47.27
N GLU A 202 24.30 -43.56 -46.25
CA GLU A 202 25.63 -44.17 -46.40
C GLU A 202 25.53 -45.64 -46.82
N ALA A 203 24.60 -46.40 -46.24
CA ALA A 203 24.34 -47.79 -46.62
C ALA A 203 23.90 -47.96 -48.08
N LYS A 204 23.33 -46.92 -48.73
CA LYS A 204 22.94 -46.95 -50.16
C LYS A 204 24.07 -46.55 -51.11
N ARG A 205 25.18 -45.99 -50.60
CA ARG A 205 26.32 -45.56 -51.40
C ARG A 205 27.01 -46.72 -52.13
N GLY A 206 27.29 -47.80 -51.40
CA GLY A 206 27.94 -49.00 -51.93
C GLY A 206 27.13 -49.69 -53.05
N PRO A 207 25.85 -50.06 -52.80
CA PRO A 207 24.99 -50.66 -53.82
C PRO A 207 24.86 -49.79 -55.08
N LEU A 208 24.69 -48.47 -54.92
CA LEU A 208 24.58 -47.57 -56.07
C LEU A 208 25.87 -47.53 -56.90
N MET A 209 27.03 -47.50 -56.26
CA MET A 209 28.33 -47.55 -56.94
C MET A 209 28.49 -48.86 -57.70
N GLN A 210 28.18 -49.99 -57.06
CA GLN A 210 28.27 -51.31 -57.68
C GLN A 210 27.35 -51.44 -58.90
N SER A 211 26.08 -51.01 -58.81
CA SER A 211 25.16 -51.09 -59.96
C SER A 211 25.60 -50.17 -61.10
N LYS A 212 26.13 -48.98 -60.80
CA LYS A 212 26.73 -48.08 -61.80
C LYS A 212 27.93 -48.70 -62.51
N GLU A 213 28.88 -49.25 -61.75
CA GLU A 213 30.07 -49.88 -62.30
C GLU A 213 29.70 -51.09 -63.17
N ARG A 214 28.77 -51.94 -62.71
CA ARG A 214 28.24 -53.06 -63.50
C ARG A 214 27.60 -52.60 -64.82
N TYR A 215 26.85 -51.51 -64.79
CA TYR A 215 26.20 -50.94 -65.96
C TYR A 215 27.22 -50.38 -66.96
N GLU A 216 28.22 -49.62 -66.48
CA GLU A 216 29.30 -49.09 -67.34
C GLU A 216 30.14 -50.21 -67.97
N MET A 217 30.52 -51.23 -67.19
CA MET A 217 31.23 -52.40 -67.72
C MET A 217 30.41 -53.14 -68.79
N ARG A 218 29.08 -53.16 -68.65
CA ARG A 218 28.19 -53.78 -69.65
C ARG A 218 28.06 -52.95 -70.92
N LYS A 219 28.04 -51.62 -70.80
CA LYS A 219 28.05 -50.69 -71.94
C LYS A 219 29.33 -50.75 -72.78
N ALA A 220 30.44 -51.22 -72.22
CA ALA A 220 31.70 -51.39 -72.93
C ALA A 220 31.73 -52.58 -73.91
N ARG A 221 30.62 -53.31 -74.08
CA ARG A 221 30.52 -54.39 -75.07
C ARG A 221 30.72 -53.85 -76.50
N PRO A 222 31.41 -54.59 -77.40
CA PRO A 222 31.57 -54.19 -78.79
C PRO A 222 30.22 -53.97 -79.50
N ASP A 223 30.16 -53.07 -80.49
CA ASP A 223 28.92 -52.62 -81.14
C ASP A 223 27.98 -53.75 -81.59
N ARG A 224 28.54 -54.84 -82.12
CA ARG A 224 27.75 -55.99 -82.59
C ARG A 224 27.07 -56.78 -81.46
N GLU A 225 27.64 -56.74 -80.26
CA GLU A 225 27.14 -57.41 -79.04
C GLU A 225 26.48 -56.41 -78.06
N ALA A 226 26.33 -55.14 -78.46
CA ALA A 226 25.66 -54.09 -77.70
C ALA A 226 24.14 -54.28 -77.76
N VAL A 227 23.62 -55.15 -76.91
CA VAL A 227 22.20 -55.51 -76.86
C VAL A 227 21.53 -54.95 -75.61
N GLN A 228 20.38 -54.29 -75.80
CA GLN A 228 19.52 -53.86 -74.71
C GLN A 228 18.66 -55.03 -74.22
N ASP A 229 19.29 -55.96 -73.52
CA ASP A 229 18.64 -57.15 -72.96
C ASP A 229 18.01 -56.88 -71.57
N ASP A 230 17.46 -57.94 -70.97
CA ASP A 230 16.81 -57.84 -69.66
C ASP A 230 17.77 -57.39 -68.54
N VAL A 231 19.05 -57.76 -68.63
CA VAL A 231 20.05 -57.42 -67.63
C VAL A 231 20.44 -55.95 -67.74
N GLU A 232 20.64 -55.43 -68.96
CA GLU A 232 20.87 -54.00 -69.22
C GLU A 232 19.71 -53.16 -68.65
N ARG A 233 18.46 -53.56 -68.95
CA ARG A 233 17.26 -52.90 -68.42
C ARG A 233 17.13 -53.02 -66.89
N ALA A 234 17.52 -54.15 -66.30
CA ALA A 234 17.46 -54.35 -64.86
C ALA A 234 18.46 -53.45 -64.12
N LEU A 235 19.71 -53.36 -64.60
CA LEU A 235 20.74 -52.48 -64.03
C LEU A 235 20.34 -51.01 -64.12
N ALA A 236 19.82 -50.56 -65.26
CA ALA A 236 19.32 -49.20 -65.43
C ALA A 236 18.17 -48.88 -64.45
N ARG A 237 17.22 -49.82 -64.28
CA ARG A 237 16.13 -49.68 -63.32
C ARG A 237 16.62 -49.67 -61.87
N GLU A 238 17.58 -50.50 -61.51
CA GLU A 238 18.16 -50.54 -60.16
C GLU A 238 18.85 -49.23 -59.81
N ILE A 239 19.67 -48.67 -60.73
CA ILE A 239 20.32 -47.37 -60.54
C ILE A 239 19.26 -46.27 -60.35
N ALA A 240 18.24 -46.21 -61.22
CA ALA A 240 17.16 -45.24 -61.12
C ALA A 240 16.40 -45.36 -59.78
N HIS A 241 16.13 -46.59 -59.33
CA HIS A 241 15.48 -46.84 -58.06
C HIS A 241 16.35 -46.40 -56.87
N LEU A 242 17.64 -46.73 -56.85
CA LEU A 242 18.57 -46.32 -55.80
C LEU A 242 18.75 -44.78 -55.76
N HIS A 243 18.75 -44.11 -56.91
CA HIS A 243 18.70 -42.65 -57.00
C HIS A 243 17.41 -42.08 -56.41
N ALA A 244 16.25 -42.66 -56.73
CA ALA A 244 14.98 -42.22 -56.16
C ALA A 244 14.96 -42.38 -54.62
N VAL A 245 15.44 -43.53 -54.10
CA VAL A 245 15.51 -43.79 -52.66
C VAL A 245 16.47 -42.83 -51.95
N THR A 246 17.67 -42.63 -52.48
CA THR A 246 18.65 -41.69 -51.90
C THR A 246 18.14 -40.25 -51.92
N ALA A 247 17.47 -39.83 -53.00
CA ALA A 247 16.81 -38.52 -53.08
C ALA A 247 15.70 -38.36 -52.02
N GLN A 248 14.86 -39.39 -51.81
CA GLN A 248 13.83 -39.38 -50.77
C GLN A 248 14.42 -39.31 -49.35
N ILE A 249 15.50 -40.04 -49.08
CA ILE A 249 16.20 -40.00 -47.78
C ILE A 249 16.77 -38.59 -47.54
N ASN A 250 17.45 -38.00 -48.53
CA ASN A 250 17.96 -36.63 -48.44
C ASN A 250 16.84 -35.61 -48.20
N HIS A 251 15.72 -35.74 -48.92
CA HIS A 251 14.58 -34.84 -48.72
C HIS A 251 14.05 -34.89 -47.28
N LYS A 252 13.92 -36.10 -46.71
CA LYS A 252 13.51 -36.27 -45.30
C LYS A 252 14.57 -35.78 -44.31
N ALA A 253 15.85 -35.94 -44.61
CA ALA A 253 16.93 -35.43 -43.77
C ALA A 253 16.88 -33.91 -43.68
N ASN A 254 16.77 -33.22 -44.84
CA ASN A 254 16.63 -31.77 -44.90
C ASN A 254 15.39 -31.26 -44.15
N ALA A 255 14.28 -32.00 -44.21
CA ALA A 255 13.07 -31.66 -43.46
C ALA A 255 13.29 -31.75 -41.94
N ILE A 256 14.02 -32.76 -41.46
CA ILE A 256 14.39 -32.89 -40.04
C ILE A 256 15.40 -31.82 -39.62
N ASP A 257 16.37 -31.48 -40.45
CA ASP A 257 17.33 -30.42 -40.14
C ASP A 257 16.62 -29.07 -39.95
N LYS A 258 15.61 -28.77 -40.77
CA LYS A 258 14.75 -27.60 -40.60
C LYS A 258 13.92 -27.67 -39.31
N GLU A 259 13.43 -28.85 -38.95
CA GLU A 259 12.68 -29.03 -37.69
C GLU A 259 13.58 -28.83 -36.47
N LEU A 260 14.82 -29.32 -36.51
CA LEU A 260 15.81 -29.08 -35.45
C LEU A 260 16.11 -27.59 -35.28
N GLU A 261 16.23 -26.84 -36.38
CA GLU A 261 16.40 -25.38 -36.34
C GLU A 261 15.20 -24.70 -35.66
N ASN A 262 13.97 -25.08 -36.03
CA ASN A 262 12.76 -24.53 -35.41
C ASN A 262 12.69 -24.83 -33.91
N LEU A 263 13.01 -26.07 -33.51
CA LEU A 263 13.01 -26.48 -32.11
C LEU A 263 14.08 -25.73 -31.31
N GLU A 264 15.25 -25.43 -31.89
CA GLU A 264 16.29 -24.66 -31.22
C GLU A 264 15.87 -23.20 -30.99
N ILE A 265 15.23 -22.58 -31.98
CA ILE A 265 14.65 -21.24 -31.83
C ILE A 265 13.57 -21.23 -30.74
N ALA A 266 12.72 -22.26 -30.70
CA ALA A 266 11.70 -22.41 -29.67
C ALA A 266 12.31 -22.57 -28.27
N ALA A 267 13.32 -23.43 -28.12
CA ALA A 267 14.04 -23.64 -26.87
C ALA A 267 14.68 -22.33 -26.37
N ALA A 268 15.43 -21.63 -27.23
CA ALA A 268 16.05 -20.35 -26.88
C ALA A 268 15.02 -19.29 -26.46
N THR A 269 13.86 -19.26 -27.14
CA THR A 269 12.76 -18.34 -26.79
C THR A 269 12.17 -18.66 -25.41
N ILE A 270 11.99 -19.94 -25.08
CA ILE A 270 11.49 -20.38 -23.77
C ILE A 270 12.52 -20.06 -22.68
N GLU A 271 13.80 -20.33 -22.93
CA GLU A 271 14.92 -20.04 -22.00
C GLU A 271 15.01 -18.54 -21.67
N ASP A 272 14.88 -17.67 -22.67
CA ASP A 272 14.82 -16.22 -22.45
C ASP A 272 13.62 -15.82 -21.59
N ASN A 273 12.46 -16.46 -21.80
CA ASN A 273 11.25 -16.19 -21.02
C ASN A 273 11.40 -16.67 -19.57
N ILE A 274 12.04 -17.83 -19.35
CA ILE A 274 12.39 -18.33 -18.02
C ILE A 274 13.29 -17.33 -17.29
N ARG A 275 14.34 -16.82 -17.97
CA ARG A 275 15.25 -15.82 -17.40
C ARG A 275 14.50 -14.56 -16.98
N ASP A 276 13.61 -14.06 -17.82
CA ASP A 276 12.76 -12.91 -17.49
C ASP A 276 11.90 -13.18 -16.23
N LYS A 277 11.30 -14.38 -16.11
CA LYS A 277 10.52 -14.78 -14.93
C LYS A 277 11.37 -14.88 -13.68
N GLU A 278 12.60 -15.40 -13.77
CA GLU A 278 13.53 -15.48 -12.65
C GLU A 278 13.93 -14.11 -12.11
N ASP A 279 14.28 -13.18 -13.00
CA ASP A 279 14.62 -11.80 -12.64
C ASP A 279 13.43 -11.05 -12.03
N ALA A 280 12.22 -11.28 -12.56
CA ALA A 280 10.99 -10.75 -11.99
C ALA A 280 10.73 -11.32 -10.59
N LEU A 281 10.87 -12.64 -10.40
CA LEU A 281 10.73 -13.28 -9.09
C LEU A 281 11.75 -12.75 -8.09
N ALA A 282 13.01 -12.57 -8.49
CA ALA A 282 14.04 -12.02 -7.62
C ALA A 282 13.68 -10.59 -7.14
N SER A 283 13.18 -9.76 -8.07
CA SER A 283 12.70 -8.41 -7.77
C SER A 283 11.49 -8.42 -6.82
N ASP A 284 10.48 -9.25 -7.11
CA ASP A 284 9.26 -9.35 -6.29
C ASP A 284 9.56 -9.90 -4.89
N ARG A 285 10.46 -10.88 -4.76
CA ARG A 285 10.92 -11.42 -3.47
C ARG A 285 11.61 -10.34 -2.65
N LYS A 286 12.54 -9.60 -3.26
CA LYS A 286 13.23 -8.49 -2.62
C LYS A 286 12.22 -7.43 -2.13
N MET A 287 11.27 -7.05 -2.98
CA MET A 287 10.23 -6.06 -2.68
C MET A 287 9.39 -6.44 -1.46
N VAL A 288 8.97 -7.70 -1.36
CA VAL A 288 8.21 -8.20 -0.20
C VAL A 288 9.04 -8.06 1.07
N LEU A 289 10.30 -8.51 1.03
CA LEU A 289 11.20 -8.53 2.19
C LEU A 289 11.64 -7.13 2.67
N LEU A 290 11.39 -6.06 1.90
CA LEU A 290 11.70 -4.69 2.31
C LEU A 290 10.97 -4.25 3.59
N ASP A 291 9.88 -4.92 3.98
CA ASP A 291 9.23 -4.63 5.27
C ASP A 291 9.95 -5.25 6.48
N GLY A 292 11.07 -5.94 6.28
CA GLY A 292 11.91 -6.46 7.36
C GLY A 292 11.49 -7.82 7.90
N ARG A 293 10.54 -8.50 7.25
CA ARG A 293 10.18 -9.88 7.59
C ARG A 293 11.34 -10.84 7.29
N SER A 294 11.47 -11.92 8.05
CA SER A 294 12.58 -12.88 7.90
C SER A 294 12.43 -13.81 6.69
N GLY A 295 11.22 -13.94 6.13
CA GLY A 295 10.96 -14.73 4.93
C GLY A 295 9.56 -14.54 4.36
N LEU A 296 9.30 -15.08 3.17
CA LEU A 296 8.01 -14.89 2.48
C LEU A 296 6.82 -15.51 3.25
N ASN A 297 7.07 -16.59 4.00
CA ASN A 297 6.07 -17.27 4.81
C ASN A 297 5.79 -16.56 6.15
N THR A 298 6.56 -15.52 6.48
CA THR A 298 6.31 -14.74 7.70
C THR A 298 5.33 -13.61 7.42
N PRO A 299 4.37 -13.36 8.32
CA PRO A 299 3.44 -12.26 8.17
C PRO A 299 4.21 -10.92 8.19
N PRO A 300 3.69 -9.88 7.52
CA PRO A 300 4.28 -8.56 7.61
C PRO A 300 4.34 -8.10 9.08
N PRO A 301 5.43 -7.42 9.51
CA PRO A 301 5.54 -6.94 10.89
C PRO A 301 4.41 -5.98 11.30
N SER A 302 3.76 -5.34 10.34
CA SER A 302 2.62 -4.45 10.54
C SER A 302 1.26 -5.15 10.72
N SER A 303 1.15 -6.47 10.50
CA SER A 303 -0.15 -7.18 10.52
C SER A 303 -0.75 -7.37 11.93
N ILE A 304 0.03 -7.23 13.00
CA ILE A 304 -0.48 -7.38 14.39
C ILE A 304 0.09 -6.30 15.34
N ALA A 305 1.21 -5.64 15.00
CA ALA A 305 1.95 -4.82 15.96
C ALA A 305 1.62 -3.32 15.98
N SER A 306 0.63 -2.85 15.22
CA SER A 306 0.08 -1.51 15.51
C SER A 306 -1.02 -1.67 16.56
N TYR A 307 -0.57 -1.80 17.81
CA TYR A 307 -1.30 -1.64 19.07
C TYR A 307 -2.33 -2.71 19.45
N PRO A 308 -2.04 -3.50 20.51
CA PRO A 308 -3.08 -3.83 21.48
C PRO A 308 -3.75 -2.51 21.89
N SER A 309 -5.08 -2.45 21.97
CA SER A 309 -5.81 -1.32 22.57
C SER A 309 -5.49 -1.10 24.06
N THR A 310 -4.38 -1.64 24.58
CA THR A 310 -4.04 -1.76 26.00
C THR A 310 -2.73 -1.09 26.43
N GLN A 311 -2.05 -0.31 25.58
CA GLN A 311 -1.00 0.60 26.10
C GLN A 311 -1.43 2.06 25.97
N LEU A 312 -2.47 2.44 26.72
CA LEU A 312 -2.56 3.80 27.22
C LEU A 312 -1.36 3.99 28.16
N SER A 313 -0.47 4.94 27.87
CA SER A 313 0.61 5.26 28.81
C SER A 313 0.03 5.60 30.19
N ALA A 314 0.76 5.30 31.26
CA ALA A 314 0.32 5.57 32.63
C ALA A 314 -0.18 7.02 32.80
N ALA A 315 0.48 7.97 32.15
CA ALA A 315 0.08 9.38 32.13
C ALA A 315 -1.32 9.61 31.52
N LYS A 316 -1.68 8.86 30.46
CA LYS A 316 -3.00 8.98 29.80
C LYS A 316 -4.10 8.29 30.59
N THR A 317 -3.82 7.15 31.21
CA THR A 317 -4.74 6.47 32.14
C THR A 317 -4.99 7.32 33.39
N GLN A 318 -3.95 7.94 33.94
CA GLN A 318 -4.05 8.89 35.04
C GLN A 318 -4.85 10.14 34.63
N THR A 319 -4.64 10.64 33.41
CA THR A 319 -5.42 11.77 32.88
C THR A 319 -6.90 11.42 32.74
N LEU A 320 -7.24 10.23 32.22
CA LEU A 320 -8.64 9.79 32.10
C LEU A 320 -9.31 9.54 33.44
N ARG A 321 -8.59 8.97 34.43
CA ARG A 321 -9.08 8.88 35.81
C ARG A 321 -9.35 10.26 36.39
N ARG A 322 -8.40 11.20 36.23
CA ARG A 322 -8.57 12.58 36.68
C ARG A 322 -9.76 13.27 36.00
N ILE A 323 -10.01 13.01 34.72
CA ILE A 323 -11.20 13.50 34.02
C ILE A 323 -12.47 12.91 34.63
N GLY A 324 -12.51 11.61 34.90
CA GLY A 324 -13.65 10.96 35.56
C GLY A 324 -13.90 11.50 36.97
N ASP A 325 -12.85 11.73 37.75
CA ASP A 325 -12.94 12.35 39.08
C ASP A 325 -13.50 13.77 39.00
N LEU A 326 -13.00 14.58 38.05
CA LEU A 326 -13.48 15.95 37.81
C LEU A 326 -14.94 15.97 37.29
N GLU A 327 -15.36 14.99 36.49
CA GLU A 327 -16.75 14.83 36.04
C GLU A 327 -17.67 14.43 37.21
N GLY A 328 -17.17 13.63 38.15
CA GLY A 328 -17.83 13.29 39.41
C GLY A 328 -18.00 14.50 40.33
N GLU A 329 -16.91 15.24 40.56
CA GLU A 329 -16.90 16.50 41.33
C GLU A 329 -17.88 17.52 40.71
N LEU A 330 -17.86 17.70 39.39
CA LEU A 330 -18.77 18.61 38.68
C LEU A 330 -20.23 18.18 38.82
N SER A 331 -20.52 16.87 38.80
CA SER A 331 -21.86 16.33 38.99
C SER A 331 -22.35 16.48 40.43
N SER A 332 -21.45 16.42 41.41
CA SER A 332 -21.75 16.70 42.82
C SER A 332 -22.05 18.19 43.04
N ALA A 333 -21.19 19.07 42.53
CA ALA A 333 -21.36 20.51 42.62
C ALA A 333 -22.66 21.00 41.94
N LYS A 334 -23.08 20.37 40.83
CA LYS A 334 -24.38 20.64 40.21
C LYS A 334 -25.56 20.29 41.11
N ARG A 335 -25.51 19.13 41.78
CA ARG A 335 -26.56 18.71 42.73
C ARG A 335 -26.64 19.64 43.93
N GLU A 336 -25.49 20.04 44.46
CA GLU A 336 -25.44 21.00 45.57
C GLU A 336 -26.01 22.36 45.17
N ARG A 337 -25.69 22.85 43.98
CA ARG A 337 -26.27 24.08 43.43
C ARG A 337 -27.78 23.99 43.29
N GLU A 338 -28.30 22.86 42.81
CA GLU A 338 -29.74 22.62 42.66
C GLU A 338 -30.46 22.60 44.03
N MET A 339 -29.84 22.02 45.06
CA MET A 339 -30.37 22.08 46.43
C MET A 339 -30.40 23.51 46.99
N LEU A 340 -29.35 24.30 46.74
CA LEU A 340 -29.31 25.70 47.13
C LEU A 340 -30.35 26.53 46.38
N GLU A 341 -30.53 26.31 45.08
CA GLU A 341 -31.56 26.97 44.27
C GLU A 341 -32.98 26.66 44.79
N ASN A 342 -33.25 25.41 45.16
CA ASN A 342 -34.51 24.99 45.78
C ASN A 342 -34.72 25.63 47.17
N SER A 343 -33.67 25.70 47.99
CA SER A 343 -33.72 26.34 49.31
C SER A 343 -34.01 27.84 49.21
N ILE A 344 -33.38 28.52 48.25
CA ILE A 344 -33.64 29.93 47.94
C ILE A 344 -35.09 30.12 47.47
N MET A 345 -35.62 29.19 46.66
CA MET A 345 -37.00 29.24 46.19
C MET A 345 -38.00 29.09 47.35
N GLN A 346 -37.74 28.17 48.27
CA GLN A 346 -38.55 28.01 49.49
C GLN A 346 -38.49 29.27 50.38
N LEU A 347 -37.30 29.81 50.63
CA LEU A 347 -37.15 31.05 51.41
C LEU A 347 -37.88 32.24 50.78
N LYS A 348 -37.83 32.37 49.45
CA LYS A 348 -38.59 33.39 48.72
C LYS A 348 -40.10 33.20 48.81
N SER A 349 -40.58 31.97 48.91
CA SER A 349 -42.01 31.67 49.09
C SER A 349 -42.49 32.00 50.50
N THR A 350 -41.67 31.79 51.53
CA THR A 350 -41.97 32.16 52.92
C THR A 350 -41.85 33.66 53.19
N LEU A 351 -41.09 34.40 52.40
CA LEU A 351 -40.95 35.87 52.49
C LEU A 351 -42.01 36.65 51.68
N ARG A 352 -42.88 35.96 50.92
CA ARG A 352 -44.10 36.55 50.34
C ARG A 352 -45.28 36.30 51.28
N VAL A 353 -45.31 37.03 52.39
CA VAL A 353 -46.50 37.25 53.23
C VAL A 353 -46.70 38.75 53.34
#